data_AF-A0A957RTF6-F1
#
_entry.id   AF-A0A957RTF6-F1
#
_cell.length_a   1.000
_cell.length_b   1.000
_cell.length_c   1.000
_cell.angle_alpha   90.00
_cell.angle_beta   90.00
_cell.angle_gamma   90.00
#
_symmetry.space_group_name_H-M   'P 1'
#
loop_
_entity.id
_entity.type
_entity.pdbx_description
1 polymer ?
#
loop_
_entity_poly.entity_id
_entity_poly.type
_entity_poly.pdbx_seq_one_letter_code
_entity_poly.pdbx_strand_id
1 'polypeptide(L)'
;MSKDKQRKGKKESGNRQKNESSTKAGVVTAGSGGEVQKMKRTEFERELETLQIELVKMQEWVKATGAKVCVLFEGRDAAGKGGIIKRITERTSPRVVRVVALSAPSEREKSQMYFQRYMPHLPAGG
;
A
#
# COMPACT_ATOMS: atom_id res chain seq x y z
N MET A 1 34.48 29.87 53.38
CA MET A 1 33.60 30.81 54.12
C MET A 1 32.76 31.54 53.07
N SER A 2 31.59 31.05 52.71
CA SER A 2 30.26 31.15 53.37
C SER A 2 29.50 32.43 52.96
N LYS A 3 28.22 32.20 52.62
CA LYS A 3 27.09 33.12 52.46
C LYS A 3 26.92 33.78 51.08
N ASP A 4 25.71 33.98 50.55
CA ASP A 4 24.37 33.39 50.68
C ASP A 4 23.48 34.17 49.71
N LYS A 5 22.43 33.53 49.17
CA LYS A 5 21.15 34.12 48.71
C LYS A 5 21.13 35.34 47.77
N GLN A 6 20.46 35.16 46.63
CA GLN A 6 19.11 35.74 46.46
C GLN A 6 18.27 35.02 45.39
N ARG A 7 17.03 34.71 45.78
CA ARG A 7 15.91 34.19 44.97
C ARG A 7 15.15 35.34 44.29
N LYS A 8 14.58 35.07 43.11
CA LYS A 8 13.25 35.50 42.56
C LYS A 8 13.26 35.07 41.07
N GLY A 9 12.35 34.32 40.48
CA GLY A 9 10.93 34.07 40.75
C GLY A 9 10.08 34.75 39.67
N LYS A 10 9.70 34.05 38.59
CA LYS A 10 8.39 34.23 37.92
C LYS A 10 8.07 33.08 36.93
N LYS A 11 6.82 32.61 37.04
CA LYS A 11 6.13 31.61 36.21
C LYS A 11 5.54 32.30 34.97
N GLU A 12 5.47 31.56 33.86
CA GLU A 12 4.50 31.65 32.76
C GLU A 12 4.63 30.29 32.02
N SER A 13 3.76 29.27 32.08
CA SER A 13 2.30 29.07 31.98
C SER A 13 1.69 29.40 30.61
N GLY A 14 1.34 28.34 29.86
CA GLY A 14 0.50 28.35 28.65
C GLY A 14 1.30 28.57 27.36
N ASN A 15 1.22 27.74 26.33
CA ASN A 15 -0.01 27.26 25.71
C ASN A 15 0.22 25.94 24.97
N ARG A 16 -0.32 24.84 25.50
CA ARG A 16 -0.55 23.60 24.75
C ARG A 16 -1.84 23.82 23.95
N GLN A 17 -1.73 24.11 22.66
CA GLN A 17 -2.86 23.96 21.76
C GLN A 17 -2.83 22.57 21.12
N LYS A 18 -3.63 21.68 21.73
CA LYS A 18 -4.29 20.57 21.05
C LYS A 18 -5.05 21.13 19.85
N ASN A 19 -4.80 20.58 18.67
CA ASN A 19 -5.80 20.58 17.59
C ASN A 19 -6.09 19.12 17.22
N GLU A 20 -6.97 18.51 18.01
CA GLU A 20 -7.83 17.42 17.56
C GLU A 20 -9.02 18.07 16.84
N SER A 21 -9.18 17.81 15.55
CA SER A 21 -10.46 17.56 14.87
C SER A 21 -10.30 17.73 13.36
N SER A 22 -10.41 16.63 12.64
CA SER A 22 -11.63 16.31 11.90
C SER A 22 -11.33 15.21 10.91
N THR A 23 -11.83 14.02 11.23
CA THR A 23 -12.04 12.92 10.30
C THR A 23 -12.88 13.45 9.14
N LYS A 24 -12.29 13.60 7.96
CA LYS A 24 -13.05 13.74 6.72
C LYS A 24 -12.78 12.52 5.86
N ALA A 25 -13.81 11.68 5.76
CA ALA A 25 -13.91 10.66 4.72
C ALA A 25 -13.77 11.36 3.36
N GLY A 26 -12.62 11.21 2.73
CA GLY A 26 -12.34 11.76 1.41
C GLY A 26 -12.87 10.82 0.35
N VAL A 27 -14.10 11.07 -0.10
CA VAL A 27 -14.52 10.66 -1.44
C VAL A 27 -13.59 11.36 -2.43
N VAL A 28 -12.72 10.60 -3.09
CA VAL A 28 -11.85 11.11 -4.16
C VAL A 28 -12.67 11.22 -5.44
N THR A 29 -13.20 12.41 -5.70
CA THR A 29 -13.73 12.80 -7.00
C THR A 29 -12.57 13.05 -7.98
N ALA A 30 -12.64 12.41 -9.14
CA ALA A 30 -11.72 12.65 -10.24
C ALA A 30 -12.01 14.02 -10.88
N GLY A 31 -11.03 14.93 -10.81
CA GLY A 31 -10.98 16.13 -11.65
C GLY A 31 -10.70 17.44 -10.92
N SER A 32 -9.43 17.81 -10.82
CA SER A 32 -8.91 19.15 -11.15
C SER A 32 -7.39 19.14 -10.91
N GLY A 33 -6.62 19.83 -11.75
CA GLY A 33 -5.16 19.88 -11.69
C GLY A 33 -4.62 20.67 -10.49
N GLY A 34 -4.90 20.19 -9.28
CA GLY A 34 -4.24 20.63 -8.07
C GLY A 34 -2.89 19.94 -7.92
N GLU A 35 -1.89 20.65 -7.39
CA GLU A 35 -0.63 20.04 -6.99
C GLU A 35 -0.91 18.85 -6.06
N VAL A 36 -0.60 17.65 -6.53
CA VAL A 36 -0.72 16.44 -5.73
C VAL A 36 0.34 16.52 -4.62
N GLN A 37 -0.06 17.03 -3.46
CA GLN A 37 0.80 17.02 -2.29
C GLN A 37 1.11 15.57 -1.93
N LYS A 38 2.39 15.22 -1.96
CA LYS A 38 2.84 13.88 -1.58
C LYS A 38 2.55 13.66 -0.10
N MET A 39 1.91 12.54 0.21
CA MET A 39 1.68 12.10 1.59
C MET A 39 3.00 12.00 2.35
N LYS A 40 2.99 12.35 3.63
CA LYS A 40 4.15 12.17 4.50
C LYS A 40 4.46 10.68 4.63
N ARG A 41 5.75 10.34 4.62
CA ARG A 41 6.19 8.94 4.65
C ARG A 41 5.65 8.16 5.86
N THR A 42 5.61 8.78 7.03
CA THR A 42 5.13 8.16 8.27
C THR A 42 3.63 7.83 8.24
N GLU A 43 2.84 8.71 7.62
CA GLU A 43 1.41 8.50 7.41
C GLU A 43 1.18 7.37 6.41
N PHE A 44 1.90 7.38 5.29
CA PHE A 44 1.87 6.33 4.29
C PHE A 44 2.20 4.95 4.87
N GLU A 45 3.28 4.84 5.65
CA GLU A 45 3.70 3.57 6.24
C GLU A 45 2.66 3.03 7.24
N ARG A 46 2.01 3.90 8.01
CA ARG A 46 0.94 3.53 8.94
C ARG A 46 -0.32 3.01 8.22
N GLU A 47 -0.74 3.70 7.16
CA GLU A 47 -1.88 3.25 6.35
C GLU A 47 -1.57 1.95 5.61
N LEU A 48 -0.36 1.84 5.06
CA LEU A 48 0.10 0.64 4.39
C LEU A 48 0.05 -0.59 5.30
N GLU A 49 0.52 -0.47 6.54
CA GLU A 49 0.46 -1.56 7.53
C GLU A 49 -0.99 -2.00 7.78
N THR A 50 -1.89 -1.04 7.95
CA THR A 50 -3.32 -1.32 8.18
C THR A 50 -3.92 -2.08 7.00
N LEU A 51 -3.65 -1.62 5.77
CA LEU A 51 -4.14 -2.26 4.55
C LEU A 51 -3.55 -3.66 4.33
N GLN A 52 -2.28 -3.87 4.71
CA GLN A 52 -1.65 -5.18 4.62
C GLN A 52 -2.26 -6.20 5.59
N ILE A 53 -2.69 -5.77 6.78
CA ILE A 53 -3.43 -6.63 7.71
C ILE A 53 -4.75 -7.08 7.07
N GLU A 54 -5.49 -6.16 6.48
CA GLU A 54 -6.74 -6.50 5.78
C GLU A 54 -6.50 -7.39 4.56
N LEU A 55 -5.39 -7.20 3.85
CA LEU A 55 -5.01 -8.06 2.73
C LEU A 55 -4.73 -9.50 3.17
N VAL A 56 -4.11 -9.71 4.34
CA VAL A 56 -3.91 -11.05 4.91
C VAL A 56 -5.24 -11.70 5.28
N LYS A 57 -6.18 -10.93 5.86
CA LYS A 57 -7.53 -11.45 6.14
C LYS A 57 -8.25 -11.86 4.86
N MET A 58 -8.15 -11.05 3.80
CA MET A 58 -8.71 -11.38 2.48
C MET A 58 -8.07 -12.65 1.92
N GLN A 59 -6.74 -12.81 2.04
CA GLN A 59 -6.05 -14.02 1.60
C GLN A 59 -6.59 -15.28 2.30
N GLU A 60 -6.79 -15.24 3.62
CA GLU A 60 -7.35 -16.39 4.35
C GLU A 60 -8.80 -16.69 3.95
N TRP A 61 -9.59 -15.65 3.66
CA TRP A 61 -10.92 -15.81 3.08
C TRP A 61 -10.89 -16.45 1.69
N VAL A 62 -9.96 -16.06 0.81
CA VAL A 62 -9.80 -16.65 -0.53
C VAL A 62 -9.55 -18.15 -0.41
N LYS A 63 -8.64 -18.57 0.46
CA LYS A 63 -8.38 -19.99 0.74
C LYS A 63 -9.62 -20.71 1.25
N ALA A 64 -10.30 -20.14 2.25
CA ALA A 64 -11.42 -20.79 2.92
C ALA A 64 -12.62 -20.98 1.97
N THR A 65 -12.81 -20.04 1.04
CA THR A 65 -13.92 -20.07 0.08
C THR A 65 -13.57 -20.76 -1.24
N GLY A 66 -12.28 -20.97 -1.53
CA GLY A 66 -11.83 -21.40 -2.85
C GLY A 66 -12.03 -20.33 -3.93
N ALA A 67 -12.13 -19.05 -3.55
CA ALA A 67 -12.27 -17.96 -4.49
C ALA A 67 -11.07 -17.90 -5.45
N LYS A 68 -11.29 -17.40 -6.66
CA LYS A 68 -10.27 -17.26 -7.70
C LYS A 68 -10.05 -15.79 -7.99
N VAL A 69 -8.91 -15.26 -7.55
CA VAL A 69 -8.59 -13.83 -7.67
C VAL A 69 -7.42 -13.63 -8.63
N CYS A 70 -7.61 -12.78 -9.63
CA CYS A 70 -6.56 -12.37 -10.57
C CYS A 70 -6.48 -10.85 -10.59
N VAL A 71 -5.28 -10.30 -10.38
CA VAL A 71 -5.01 -8.86 -10.39
C VAL A 71 -4.06 -8.54 -11.53
N LEU A 72 -4.50 -7.71 -12.47
CA LEU A 72 -3.69 -7.29 -13.62
C LEU A 72 -3.14 -5.88 -13.38
N PHE A 73 -1.83 -5.71 -13.58
CA PHE A 73 -1.14 -4.43 -13.45
C PHE A 73 -0.68 -3.93 -14.81
N GLU A 74 -1.39 -2.95 -15.36
CA GLU A 74 -1.06 -2.27 -16.62
C GLU A 74 -0.60 -0.83 -16.39
N GLY A 75 0.15 -0.28 -17.33
CA GLY A 75 0.59 1.11 -17.29
C GLY A 75 1.92 1.36 -17.99
N ARG A 76 2.29 2.63 -18.17
CA ARG A 76 3.55 3.02 -18.81
C ARG A 76 4.78 2.55 -18.03
N ASP A 77 5.92 2.59 -18.71
CA ASP A 77 7.22 2.39 -18.05
C ASP A 77 7.43 3.43 -16.95
N ALA A 78 8.09 3.03 -15.87
CA ALA A 78 8.29 3.84 -14.66
C ALA A 78 7.02 4.32 -13.92
N ALA A 79 5.82 3.83 -14.26
CA ALA A 79 4.58 4.19 -13.55
C ALA A 79 4.48 3.65 -12.11
N GLY A 80 5.44 2.85 -11.64
CA GLY A 80 5.47 2.35 -10.26
C GLY A 80 4.80 0.98 -10.02
N LYS A 81 4.42 0.26 -11.09
CA LYS A 81 3.78 -1.07 -11.01
C LYS A 81 4.52 -2.05 -10.09
N GLY A 82 5.84 -2.18 -10.25
CA GLY A 82 6.67 -3.06 -9.42
C GLY A 82 6.69 -2.67 -7.94
N GLY A 83 6.62 -1.38 -7.64
CA GLY A 83 6.53 -0.88 -6.26
C GLY A 83 5.22 -1.31 -5.59
N ILE A 84 4.10 -1.17 -6.30
CA ILE A 84 2.77 -1.58 -5.81
C ILE A 84 2.73 -3.11 -5.61
N ILE A 85 3.19 -3.89 -6.59
CA ILE A 85 3.27 -5.35 -6.47
C ILE A 85 4.10 -5.75 -5.25
N LYS A 86 5.23 -5.09 -5.00
CA LYS A 86 6.05 -5.33 -3.81
C LYS A 86 5.28 -5.05 -2.52
N ARG A 87 4.54 -3.94 -2.43
CA ARG A 87 3.76 -3.59 -1.23
C ARG A 87 2.60 -4.54 -0.95
N ILE A 88 2.00 -5.10 -1.98
CA ILE A 88 0.95 -6.12 -1.83
C ILE A 88 1.58 -7.43 -1.35
N THR A 89 2.68 -7.85 -1.99
CA THR A 89 3.26 -9.17 -1.77
C THR A 89 4.08 -9.29 -0.48
N GLU A 90 4.63 -8.20 0.06
CA GLU A 90 5.59 -8.23 1.18
C GLU A 90 5.04 -8.82 2.49
N ARG A 91 3.72 -8.85 2.69
CA ARG A 91 3.06 -9.45 3.87
C ARG A 91 2.19 -10.67 3.56
N THR A 92 2.06 -11.04 2.29
CA THR A 92 1.23 -12.19 1.88
C THR A 92 2.03 -13.48 1.83
N SER A 93 1.35 -14.62 1.93
CA SER A 93 1.99 -15.93 1.79
C SER A 93 2.27 -16.24 0.32
N PRO A 94 3.52 -16.62 -0.06
CA PRO A 94 3.86 -16.97 -1.44
C PRO A 94 3.20 -18.28 -1.90
N ARG A 95 2.57 -19.03 -0.99
CA ARG A 95 1.81 -20.24 -1.32
C ARG A 95 0.44 -19.93 -1.92
N VAL A 96 -0.01 -18.68 -1.80
CA VAL A 96 -1.36 -18.23 -2.16
C VAL A 96 -1.26 -17.16 -3.22
N VAL A 97 -0.45 -16.14 -2.95
CA VAL A 97 -0.22 -15.04 -3.86
C VAL A 97 1.02 -15.36 -4.69
N ARG A 98 0.82 -15.43 -6.01
CA ARG A 98 1.89 -15.60 -6.99
C ARG A 98 1.97 -14.39 -7.90
N VAL A 99 3.19 -13.95 -8.19
CA VAL A 99 3.46 -12.89 -9.17
C VAL A 99 3.92 -13.55 -10.45
N VAL A 100 3.28 -13.19 -11.56
CA VAL A 100 3.65 -13.67 -12.89
C VAL A 100 4.11 -12.48 -13.72
N ALA A 101 5.36 -12.54 -14.18
CA ALA A 101 5.95 -11.58 -15.10
C ALA A 101 6.46 -12.36 -16.32
N LEU A 102 5.71 -12.30 -17.42
CA LEU A 102 6.08 -12.99 -18.65
C LEU A 102 7.08 -12.16 -19.45
N SER A 103 8.09 -12.83 -20.01
CA SER A 103 8.99 -12.22 -20.98
C SER A 103 8.28 -11.98 -22.32
N ALA A 104 9.00 -11.38 -23.26
CA ALA A 104 8.60 -11.39 -24.66
C ALA A 104 8.26 -12.82 -25.12
N PRO A 105 7.20 -13.00 -25.93
CA PRO A 105 6.78 -14.33 -26.38
C PRO A 105 7.86 -14.96 -27.25
N SER A 106 8.10 -16.25 -27.03
CA SER A 106 8.93 -17.11 -27.89
C SER A 106 8.30 -17.29 -29.27
N GLU A 107 9.08 -17.77 -30.25
CA GLU A 107 8.56 -18.07 -31.60
C GLU A 107 7.40 -19.07 -31.59
N ARG A 108 7.42 -20.04 -30.66
CA ARG A 108 6.32 -20.98 -30.48
C ARG A 108 5.07 -20.32 -29.89
N GLU A 109 5.21 -19.40 -28.94
CA GLU A 109 4.07 -18.69 -28.37
C GLU A 109 3.46 -17.69 -29.38
N LYS A 110 4.26 -17.12 -30.28
CA LYS A 110 3.78 -16.23 -31.34
C LYS A 110 2.90 -16.97 -32.36
N SER A 111 3.13 -18.26 -32.59
CA SER A 111 2.31 -19.10 -33.47
C SER A 111 1.10 -19.75 -32.78
N GLN A 112 0.99 -19.61 -31.46
CA GLN A 112 -0.16 -20.04 -30.67
C GLN A 112 -1.24 -18.95 -30.62
N MET A 113 -2.43 -19.33 -30.16
CA MET A 113 -3.47 -18.35 -29.83
C MET A 113 -2.95 -17.41 -28.73
N TYR A 114 -3.12 -16.10 -28.91
CA TYR A 114 -2.57 -15.08 -27.99
C TYR A 114 -2.84 -15.36 -26.51
N PHE A 115 -4.06 -15.81 -26.17
CA PHE A 115 -4.46 -16.07 -24.79
C PHE A 115 -3.84 -17.35 -24.19
N GLN A 116 -3.38 -18.27 -25.04
CA GLN A 116 -2.92 -19.60 -24.63
C GLN A 116 -1.73 -19.54 -23.68
N ARG A 117 -0.84 -18.55 -23.82
CA ARG A 117 0.29 -18.36 -22.91
C ARG A 117 -0.12 -17.86 -21.52
N TYR A 118 -1.27 -17.19 -21.39
CA TYR A 118 -1.73 -16.62 -20.13
C TYR A 118 -2.59 -17.59 -19.32
N MET A 119 -3.33 -18.48 -20.01
CA MET A 119 -4.22 -19.47 -19.42
C MET A 119 -3.59 -20.30 -18.28
N PRO A 120 -2.35 -20.82 -18.42
CA PRO A 120 -1.69 -21.59 -17.35
C PRO A 120 -1.46 -20.79 -16.06
N HIS A 121 -1.48 -19.46 -16.14
CA HIS A 121 -1.23 -18.56 -15.02
C HIS A 121 -2.50 -18.10 -14.31
N LEU A 122 -3.68 -18.48 -14.79
CA LEU A 122 -4.95 -18.15 -14.14
C LEU A 122 -5.12 -18.91 -12.81
N PRO A 123 -5.67 -18.26 -11.77
CA PRO A 123 -5.77 -18.84 -10.44
C PRO A 123 -6.61 -20.13 -10.45
N ALA A 124 -6.10 -21.14 -9.75
CA ALA A 124 -6.94 -22.22 -9.24
C ALA A 124 -7.71 -21.73 -8.00
N GLY A 125 -8.64 -22.52 -7.47
CA GLY A 125 -9.36 -22.11 -6.26
C GLY A 125 -8.45 -22.05 -5.04
N GLY A 126 -8.57 -20.97 -4.26
CA GLY A 126 -7.84 -20.74 -3.01
C GLY A 126 -6.55 -19.96 -3.18
#